data_AF-A0AAY4C438-F1
#
_entry.id   AF-A0AAY4C438-F1
#
_cell.length_a   1.000
_cell.length_b   1.000
_cell.length_c   1.000
_cell.angle_alpha   90.00
_cell.angle_beta   90.00
_cell.angle_gamma   90.00
#
_symmetry.space_group_name_H-M   'P 1'
#
loop_
_entity.id
_entity.type
_entity.pdbx_description
1 polymer ?
#
loop_
_entity_poly.entity_id
_entity_poly.type
_entity_poly.pdbx_seq_one_letter_code
_entity_poly.pdbx_strand_id
1 'polypeptide(L)'
;EGLKRGVFINDSDGNTLIGKVWPGLTAFPDFSSPDTQEWWFNNLQRFYSQVPFNGVWIDMNEPSNFLDGSLKGCAETDLDSPPYTPGVLGGTLRSKTLCASALQKSSSHYNIHSMYGLMEAKATSSALKRILGKRPFVISRSTFPSQGLYSGHWLGDNRSQWKDLYTSIAGMLTFNLLGIPLVGADICGFGGDTTEELCVRWTQLGAFYPFTRNHNSMDQKAQDPTAFSPVARTAMKEVLLLRYSLFPFLYTLFHHAHANGHTVARPLLFEFPTDEQTYSVDKQFLLGRGLLVTPVLEAGVTSVEGYFPKGLWYDFYTGDSLVSSGEKIQLKAPLDKINLHMREETIIPLQRPNTTLWVSSGQPLHLVCALSRGGLAEGRLYWDDGETVDTYENDQYAYIRFRVEQNMMTSEVLHSHVEATYITVETVSFYGVKTEPVKVTVNSQEATFSYRTNQVLTVIDLGLNLSQNFTISWK
;
A
#
# COMPACT_ATOMS: atom_id res chain seq x y z
N GLU A 1 -27.38 20.87 14.07
CA GLU A 1 -28.29 20.39 12.99
C GLU A 1 -28.46 18.87 13.07
N GLY A 2 -27.40 18.08 13.33
CA GLY A 2 -27.51 16.65 13.66
C GLY A 2 -28.58 16.27 14.71
N LEU A 3 -28.65 16.97 15.86
CA LEU A 3 -29.71 16.75 16.86
C LEU A 3 -31.13 16.92 16.28
N LYS A 4 -31.34 17.92 15.41
CA LYS A 4 -32.65 18.16 14.77
C LYS A 4 -33.04 17.05 13.81
N ARG A 5 -32.05 16.38 13.21
CA ARG A 5 -32.24 15.28 12.26
C ARG A 5 -32.24 13.89 12.92
N GLY A 6 -31.95 13.81 14.22
CA GLY A 6 -31.93 12.54 14.96
C GLY A 6 -30.89 11.55 14.43
N VAL A 7 -29.71 12.04 14.03
CA VAL A 7 -28.64 11.23 13.38
C VAL A 7 -27.69 10.55 14.36
N PHE A 8 -27.89 10.72 15.68
CA PHE A 8 -26.99 10.18 16.69
C PHE A 8 -27.52 8.87 17.27
N ILE A 9 -26.59 8.04 17.74
CA ILE A 9 -26.86 6.85 18.54
C ILE A 9 -27.55 7.27 19.84
N ASN A 10 -28.60 6.54 20.21
CA ASN A 10 -29.34 6.78 21.44
C ASN A 10 -28.98 5.76 22.53
N ASP A 11 -29.18 6.12 23.79
CA ASP A 11 -29.19 5.18 24.91
C ASP A 11 -30.45 4.28 24.88
N SER A 12 -30.52 3.33 25.81
CA SER A 12 -31.65 2.39 25.92
C SER A 12 -33.00 3.07 26.19
N ASP A 13 -32.99 4.29 26.72
CA ASP A 13 -34.18 5.09 27.01
C ASP A 13 -34.59 5.96 25.81
N GLY A 14 -33.85 5.90 24.71
CA GLY A 14 -34.12 6.66 23.48
C GLY A 14 -33.57 8.09 23.46
N ASN A 15 -32.77 8.49 24.46
CA ASN A 15 -32.12 9.80 24.49
C ASN A 15 -30.76 9.73 23.76
N THR A 16 -30.26 10.85 23.24
CA THR A 16 -28.93 10.85 22.60
C THR A 16 -27.84 10.42 23.59
N LEU A 17 -27.09 9.39 23.23
CA LEU A 17 -25.98 8.89 24.03
C LEU A 17 -24.81 9.88 23.97
N ILE A 18 -24.32 10.26 25.15
CA ILE A 18 -23.18 11.17 25.30
C ILE A 18 -22.00 10.42 25.89
N GLY A 19 -20.88 10.42 25.20
CA GLY A 19 -19.58 9.94 25.69
C GLY A 19 -18.58 11.09 25.79
N LYS A 20 -17.28 10.78 25.68
CA LYS A 20 -16.21 11.76 25.72
C LYS A 20 -15.08 11.39 24.76
N VAL A 21 -14.68 12.33 23.91
CA VAL A 21 -13.50 12.21 23.02
C VAL A 21 -12.73 13.54 23.06
N TRP A 22 -11.86 13.82 22.08
CA TRP A 22 -10.99 15.00 22.00
C TRP A 22 -11.67 16.34 22.31
N PRO A 23 -12.86 16.69 21.78
CA PRO A 23 -13.47 17.98 22.09
C PRO A 23 -14.21 18.02 23.45
N GLY A 24 -14.14 16.95 24.25
CA GLY A 24 -14.92 16.81 25.49
C GLY A 24 -16.15 15.93 25.26
N LEU A 25 -17.31 16.37 25.76
CA LEU A 25 -18.55 15.58 25.66
C LEU A 25 -19.06 15.51 24.22
N THR A 26 -19.35 14.30 23.75
CA THR A 26 -19.67 14.04 22.33
C THR A 26 -20.85 13.09 22.17
N ALA A 27 -21.69 13.38 21.17
CA ALA A 27 -22.63 12.41 20.60
C ALA A 27 -21.96 11.64 19.45
N PHE A 28 -22.46 10.44 19.16
CA PHE A 28 -21.88 9.54 18.15
C PHE A 28 -22.84 9.40 16.97
N PRO A 29 -22.45 9.70 15.72
CA PRO A 29 -23.30 9.50 14.55
C PRO A 29 -23.67 8.03 14.33
N ASP A 30 -24.91 7.77 13.99
CA ASP A 30 -25.38 6.44 13.58
C ASP A 30 -25.26 6.29 12.06
N PHE A 31 -24.11 5.81 11.58
CA PHE A 31 -23.86 5.61 10.15
C PHE A 31 -24.69 4.49 9.50
N SER A 32 -25.44 3.71 10.28
CA SER A 32 -26.38 2.74 9.74
C SER A 32 -27.62 3.38 9.12
N SER A 33 -27.86 4.67 9.38
CA SER A 33 -28.97 5.45 8.84
C SER A 33 -28.57 6.22 7.56
N PRO A 34 -29.36 6.14 6.47
CA PRO A 34 -29.18 7.00 5.29
C PRO A 34 -29.24 8.50 5.61
N ASP A 35 -30.06 8.91 6.58
CA ASP A 35 -30.15 10.31 7.01
C ASP A 35 -28.83 10.81 7.60
N THR A 36 -28.13 9.96 8.36
CA THR A 36 -26.81 10.27 8.91
C THR A 36 -25.76 10.34 7.81
N GLN A 37 -25.85 9.51 6.78
CA GLN A 37 -24.92 9.55 5.63
C GLN A 37 -25.07 10.85 4.84
N GLU A 38 -26.32 11.30 4.61
CA GLU A 38 -26.55 12.59 3.95
C GLU A 38 -26.15 13.78 4.85
N TRP A 39 -26.39 13.67 6.15
CA TRP A 39 -25.86 14.61 7.13
C TRP A 39 -24.34 14.71 7.07
N TRP A 40 -23.65 13.57 7.00
CA TRP A 40 -22.20 13.51 6.92
C TRP A 40 -21.68 14.16 5.64
N PHE A 41 -22.28 13.85 4.49
CA PHE A 41 -21.98 14.50 3.21
C PHE A 41 -22.11 16.03 3.31
N ASN A 42 -23.23 16.55 3.84
CA ASN A 42 -23.45 18.00 3.95
C ASN A 42 -22.39 18.69 4.83
N ASN A 43 -21.96 18.03 5.91
CA ASN A 43 -20.90 18.57 6.77
C ASN A 43 -19.53 18.57 6.07
N LEU A 44 -19.18 17.47 5.40
CA LEU A 44 -17.93 17.40 4.62
C LEU A 44 -17.94 18.41 3.47
N GLN A 45 -19.05 18.57 2.74
CA GLN A 45 -19.17 19.56 1.66
C GLN A 45 -19.02 20.99 2.19
N ARG A 46 -19.68 21.32 3.31
CA ARG A 46 -19.56 22.63 3.94
C ARG A 46 -18.14 22.92 4.43
N PHE A 47 -17.43 21.90 4.91
CA PHE A 47 -16.03 22.05 5.31
C PHE A 47 -15.13 22.19 4.09
N TYR A 48 -15.37 21.41 3.03
CA TYR A 48 -14.64 21.50 1.76
C TYR A 48 -14.74 22.90 1.12
N SER A 49 -15.91 23.55 1.21
CA SER A 49 -16.10 24.94 0.74
C SER A 49 -15.22 25.96 1.47
N GLN A 50 -14.67 25.61 2.63
CA GLN A 50 -13.75 26.45 3.40
C GLN A 50 -12.30 25.98 3.24
N VAL A 51 -12.08 24.67 3.18
CA VAL A 51 -10.76 24.03 3.08
C VAL A 51 -10.83 22.89 2.07
N PRO A 52 -10.33 23.07 0.82
CA PRO A 52 -10.43 22.06 -0.22
C PRO A 52 -9.43 20.90 0.02
N PHE A 53 -9.86 19.90 0.78
CA PHE A 53 -9.08 18.68 1.04
C PHE A 53 -9.24 17.64 -0.08
N ASN A 54 -8.22 16.79 -0.30
CA ASN A 54 -8.24 15.75 -1.34
C ASN A 54 -8.54 14.34 -0.82
N GLY A 55 -8.76 14.21 0.48
CA GLY A 55 -9.04 12.93 1.13
C GLY A 55 -9.39 13.12 2.60
N VAL A 56 -9.83 12.05 3.26
CA VAL A 56 -10.23 12.08 4.67
C VAL A 56 -9.58 10.91 5.41
N TRP A 57 -8.90 11.25 6.50
CA TRP A 57 -8.46 10.28 7.50
C TRP A 57 -9.53 10.20 8.59
N ILE A 58 -10.22 9.06 8.69
CA ILE A 58 -11.24 8.80 9.71
C ILE A 58 -10.64 7.97 10.84
N ASP A 59 -10.61 8.57 12.03
CA ASP A 59 -9.99 8.03 13.22
C ASP A 59 -11.01 7.88 14.35
N MET A 60 -10.65 7.17 15.42
CA MET A 60 -11.50 7.00 16.62
C MET A 60 -12.82 6.26 16.36
N ASN A 61 -12.87 5.44 15.30
CA ASN A 61 -14.09 4.88 14.76
C ASN A 61 -14.29 3.39 15.06
N GLU A 62 -13.74 2.90 16.17
CA GLU A 62 -14.11 1.61 16.74
C GLU A 62 -15.61 1.47 17.06
N PRO A 63 -16.34 2.46 17.63
CA PRO A 63 -15.99 3.85 18.02
C PRO A 63 -15.32 3.95 19.39
N SER A 64 -14.26 4.76 19.46
CA SER A 64 -13.51 5.00 20.70
C SER A 64 -14.23 6.00 21.60
N ASN A 65 -14.20 5.71 22.90
CA ASN A 65 -14.74 6.56 23.96
C ASN A 65 -13.75 6.62 25.13
N PHE A 66 -13.52 7.81 25.69
CA PHE A 66 -12.66 7.97 26.87
C PHE A 66 -13.36 7.54 28.16
N LEU A 67 -14.67 7.35 28.11
CA LEU A 67 -15.48 6.70 29.14
C LEU A 67 -15.75 5.24 28.76
N ASP A 68 -16.08 4.42 29.76
CA ASP A 68 -16.61 3.08 29.52
C ASP A 68 -18.15 3.17 29.42
N GLY A 69 -18.67 3.15 28.20
CA GLY A 69 -20.11 3.27 27.92
C GLY A 69 -20.57 4.69 27.61
N SER A 70 -21.10 5.40 28.61
CA SER A 70 -21.63 6.76 28.43
C SER A 70 -21.37 7.63 29.67
N LEU A 71 -21.68 8.92 29.57
CA LEU A 71 -21.64 9.88 30.68
C LEU A 71 -22.51 9.45 31.87
N LYS A 72 -23.59 8.71 31.63
CA LYS A 72 -24.50 8.21 32.66
C LYS A 72 -24.22 6.75 33.05
N GLY A 73 -23.15 6.14 32.53
CA GLY A 73 -22.95 4.69 32.56
C GLY A 73 -23.83 3.97 31.55
N CYS A 74 -24.05 2.67 31.75
CA CYS A 74 -24.90 1.83 30.91
C CYS A 74 -25.99 1.19 31.76
N ALA A 75 -27.14 0.90 31.13
CA ALA A 75 -28.18 0.11 31.75
C ALA A 75 -27.68 -1.31 32.05
N GLU A 76 -28.19 -1.93 33.10
CA GLU A 76 -27.95 -3.34 33.39
C GLU A 76 -28.88 -4.20 32.54
N THR A 77 -28.43 -4.51 31.32
CA THR A 77 -29.14 -5.37 30.39
C THR A 77 -28.32 -6.62 30.07
N ASP A 78 -28.98 -7.67 29.56
CA ASP A 78 -28.29 -8.87 29.06
C ASP A 78 -27.32 -8.56 27.91
N LEU A 79 -27.46 -7.41 27.23
CA LEU A 79 -26.52 -6.97 26.19
C LEU A 79 -25.25 -6.34 26.79
N ASP A 80 -25.39 -5.57 27.88
CA ASP A 80 -24.26 -4.93 28.58
C ASP A 80 -23.53 -5.90 29.52
N SER A 81 -24.19 -6.99 29.93
CA SER A 81 -23.64 -8.07 30.76
C SER A 81 -24.04 -9.44 30.20
N PRO A 82 -23.49 -9.83 29.04
CA PRO A 82 -23.87 -11.09 28.39
C PRO A 82 -23.42 -12.31 29.22
N PRO A 83 -24.11 -13.45 29.08
CA PRO A 83 -23.74 -14.68 29.79
C PRO A 83 -22.34 -15.19 29.44
N TYR A 84 -21.79 -14.75 28.30
CA TYR A 84 -20.41 -14.97 27.89
C TYR A 84 -19.80 -13.65 27.40
N THR A 85 -18.73 -13.22 28.06
CA THR A 85 -17.91 -12.08 27.61
C THR A 85 -16.63 -12.63 26.99
N PRO A 86 -16.36 -12.36 25.69
CA PRO A 86 -15.09 -12.73 25.07
C PRO A 86 -13.90 -12.08 25.79
N GLY A 87 -12.68 -12.57 25.57
CA GLY A 87 -11.45 -12.05 26.15
C GLY A 87 -11.02 -10.67 25.62
N VAL A 88 -11.90 -9.67 25.71
CA VAL A 88 -11.67 -8.28 25.30
C VAL A 88 -10.84 -7.53 26.35
N LEU A 89 -10.06 -6.55 25.89
CA LEU A 89 -9.32 -5.66 26.78
C LEU A 89 -10.30 -4.90 27.70
N GLY A 90 -9.97 -4.79 28.99
CA GLY A 90 -10.85 -4.17 30.00
C GLY A 90 -11.98 -5.08 30.52
N GLY A 91 -12.13 -6.29 29.97
CA GLY A 91 -13.02 -7.34 30.51
C GLY A 91 -14.52 -7.06 30.38
N THR A 92 -14.93 -5.99 29.69
CA THR A 92 -16.35 -5.66 29.45
C THR A 92 -16.53 -5.14 28.03
N LEU A 93 -17.70 -5.37 27.42
CA LEU A 93 -17.98 -4.92 26.05
C LEU A 93 -18.03 -3.38 25.90
N ARG A 94 -18.29 -2.66 26.99
CA ARG A 94 -18.34 -1.18 27.01
C ARG A 94 -16.98 -0.52 27.22
N SER A 95 -15.92 -1.30 27.48
CA SER A 95 -14.61 -0.73 27.77
C SER A 95 -14.10 0.06 26.57
N LYS A 96 -13.75 1.33 26.79
CA LYS A 96 -13.28 2.27 25.76
C LYS A 96 -14.25 2.47 24.58
N THR A 97 -15.52 2.16 24.74
CA THR A 97 -16.54 2.34 23.69
C THR A 97 -17.90 2.70 24.29
N LEU A 98 -18.99 2.50 23.54
CA LEU A 98 -20.36 2.85 23.93
C LEU A 98 -21.03 1.69 24.69
N CYS A 99 -22.20 1.95 25.27
CA CYS A 99 -23.03 0.90 25.86
C CYS A 99 -23.47 -0.09 24.79
N ALA A 100 -23.46 -1.38 25.11
CA ALA A 100 -23.82 -2.42 24.14
C ALA A 100 -25.32 -2.38 23.82
N SER A 101 -26.15 -2.00 24.78
CA SER A 101 -27.59 -1.77 24.58
C SER A 101 -27.94 -0.48 23.83
N ALA A 102 -26.98 0.36 23.48
CA ALA A 102 -27.24 1.60 22.75
C ALA A 102 -27.96 1.32 21.42
N LEU A 103 -28.89 2.19 21.06
CA LEU A 103 -29.82 2.01 19.95
C LEU A 103 -29.31 2.75 18.71
N GLN A 104 -29.12 1.99 17.63
CA GLN A 104 -28.94 2.50 16.27
C GLN A 104 -30.18 2.13 15.44
N LYS A 105 -30.39 2.80 14.30
CA LYS A 105 -31.56 2.62 13.44
C LYS A 105 -31.69 1.19 12.91
N SER A 106 -30.57 0.54 12.63
CA SER A 106 -30.55 -0.82 12.07
C SER A 106 -30.55 -1.92 13.14
N SER A 107 -29.92 -1.70 14.30
CA SER A 107 -29.81 -2.69 15.39
C SER A 107 -29.30 -2.08 16.69
N SER A 108 -29.16 -2.89 17.75
CA SER A 108 -28.40 -2.51 18.94
C SER A 108 -26.91 -2.42 18.65
N HIS A 109 -26.19 -1.56 19.38
CA HIS A 109 -24.74 -1.42 19.25
C HIS A 109 -24.02 -2.75 19.49
N TYR A 110 -24.53 -3.61 20.38
CA TYR A 110 -24.06 -4.98 20.58
C TYR A 110 -23.86 -5.75 19.26
N ASN A 111 -24.83 -5.67 18.34
CA ASN A 111 -24.80 -6.44 17.09
C ASN A 111 -23.89 -5.82 16.02
N ILE A 112 -23.74 -4.49 16.02
CA ILE A 112 -23.11 -3.76 14.92
C ILE A 112 -21.94 -2.86 15.34
N HIS A 113 -21.45 -3.01 16.58
CA HIS A 113 -20.29 -2.30 17.12
C HIS A 113 -19.10 -2.39 16.16
N SER A 114 -18.70 -3.61 15.81
CA SER A 114 -17.55 -3.85 14.92
C SER A 114 -17.76 -3.43 13.47
N MET A 115 -18.96 -2.96 13.10
CA MET A 115 -19.24 -2.42 11.76
C MET A 115 -19.17 -0.88 11.71
N TYR A 116 -19.00 -0.19 12.84
CA TYR A 116 -19.06 1.27 12.90
C TYR A 116 -18.08 1.94 11.93
N GLY A 117 -16.80 1.55 11.96
CA GLY A 117 -15.77 2.08 11.06
C GLY A 117 -16.02 1.76 9.57
N LEU A 118 -16.59 0.59 9.26
CA LEU A 118 -17.00 0.23 7.90
C LEU A 118 -18.13 1.13 7.38
N MET A 119 -19.15 1.37 8.22
CA MET A 119 -20.28 2.21 7.85
C MET A 119 -19.86 3.67 7.66
N GLU A 120 -18.98 4.19 8.53
CA GLU A 120 -18.40 5.52 8.38
C GLU A 120 -17.53 5.62 7.12
N ALA A 121 -16.67 4.63 6.84
CA ALA A 121 -15.84 4.61 5.64
C ALA A 121 -16.68 4.60 4.36
N LYS A 122 -17.76 3.81 4.32
CA LYS A 122 -18.70 3.79 3.21
C LYS A 122 -19.38 5.15 3.02
N ALA A 123 -19.85 5.77 4.11
CA ALA A 123 -20.47 7.11 4.07
C ALA A 123 -19.48 8.17 3.57
N THR A 124 -18.24 8.14 4.07
CA THR A 124 -17.17 9.09 3.74
C THR A 124 -16.71 8.91 2.29
N SER A 125 -16.52 7.67 1.84
CA SER A 125 -16.15 7.34 0.47
C SER A 125 -17.20 7.84 -0.54
N SER A 126 -18.49 7.59 -0.24
CA SER A 126 -19.60 8.11 -1.05
C SER A 126 -19.64 9.63 -1.08
N ALA A 127 -19.45 10.29 0.08
CA ALA A 127 -19.42 11.74 0.16
C ALA A 127 -18.27 12.35 -0.66
N LEU A 128 -17.07 11.78 -0.56
CA LEU A 128 -15.90 12.24 -1.32
C LEU A 128 -16.09 12.11 -2.83
N LYS A 129 -16.67 11.01 -3.32
CA LYS A 129 -17.01 10.86 -4.75
C LYS A 129 -17.93 11.99 -5.23
N ARG A 130 -18.93 12.38 -4.42
CA ARG A 130 -19.86 13.48 -4.72
C ARG A 130 -19.21 14.86 -4.66
N ILE A 131 -18.31 15.09 -3.70
CA ILE A 131 -17.66 16.40 -3.49
C ILE A 131 -16.56 16.64 -4.52
N LEU A 132 -15.72 15.63 -4.79
CA LEU A 132 -14.53 15.76 -5.61
C LEU A 132 -14.75 15.39 -7.08
N GLY A 133 -15.75 14.55 -7.38
CA GLY A 133 -15.94 13.97 -8.72
C GLY A 133 -14.80 13.03 -9.15
N LYS A 134 -14.00 12.55 -8.19
CA LYS A 134 -12.78 11.75 -8.39
C LYS A 134 -12.74 10.60 -7.37
N ARG A 135 -11.80 9.67 -7.54
CA ARG A 135 -11.58 8.55 -6.62
C ARG A 135 -11.39 9.05 -5.19
N PRO A 136 -12.11 8.47 -4.22
CA PRO A 136 -11.99 8.91 -2.84
C PRO A 136 -10.71 8.36 -2.22
N PHE A 137 -9.96 9.22 -1.53
CA PHE A 137 -8.87 8.78 -0.66
C PHE A 137 -9.37 8.79 0.79
N VAL A 138 -9.67 7.60 1.32
CA VAL A 138 -10.09 7.40 2.72
C VAL A 138 -9.10 6.46 3.40
N ILE A 139 -8.64 6.82 4.59
CA ILE A 139 -7.85 5.97 5.47
C ILE A 139 -8.61 5.80 6.78
N SER A 140 -8.91 4.56 7.18
CA SER A 140 -9.72 4.24 8.37
C SER A 140 -8.94 3.44 9.42
N ARG A 141 -9.20 3.71 10.71
CA ARG A 141 -8.60 2.93 11.80
C ARG A 141 -9.31 1.59 11.96
N SER A 142 -10.58 1.65 12.35
CA SER A 142 -11.43 0.49 12.52
C SER A 142 -11.84 -0.05 11.15
N THR A 143 -11.90 -1.38 11.05
CA THR A 143 -12.21 -2.09 9.81
C THR A 143 -13.07 -3.33 10.09
N PHE A 144 -13.84 -3.75 9.09
CA PHE A 144 -14.63 -4.98 9.08
C PHE A 144 -14.51 -5.63 7.68
N PRO A 145 -14.81 -6.94 7.47
CA PRO A 145 -14.83 -7.52 6.13
C PRO A 145 -15.52 -6.64 5.08
N SER A 146 -14.90 -6.50 3.91
CA SER A 146 -15.24 -5.56 2.83
C SER A 146 -14.76 -4.11 2.99
N GLN A 147 -14.02 -3.76 4.03
CA GLN A 147 -13.47 -2.39 4.21
C GLN A 147 -12.69 -1.89 2.98
N GLY A 148 -11.90 -2.77 2.36
CA GLY A 148 -11.01 -2.41 1.25
C GLY A 148 -11.73 -1.88 0.00
N LEU A 149 -13.05 -2.05 -0.09
CA LEU A 149 -13.88 -1.42 -1.13
C LEU A 149 -14.05 0.09 -0.93
N TYR A 150 -13.84 0.60 0.29
CA TYR A 150 -14.19 1.97 0.68
C TYR A 150 -13.02 2.77 1.21
N SER A 151 -12.02 2.13 1.85
CA SER A 151 -10.86 2.82 2.42
C SER A 151 -9.61 1.94 2.45
N GLY A 152 -8.45 2.60 2.52
CA GLY A 152 -7.24 1.98 3.07
C GLY A 152 -7.27 1.93 4.60
N HIS A 153 -6.17 1.43 5.17
CA HIS A 153 -5.98 1.26 6.60
C HIS A 153 -4.54 1.63 7.00
N TRP A 154 -4.33 1.99 8.27
CA TRP A 154 -2.99 2.01 8.87
C TRP A 154 -3.02 1.24 10.18
N LEU A 155 -1.91 0.60 10.54
CA LEU A 155 -1.83 -0.35 11.67
C LEU A 155 -1.99 0.28 13.07
N GLY A 156 -2.41 1.54 13.16
CA GLY A 156 -2.67 2.24 14.41
C GLY A 156 -1.41 2.78 15.10
N ASP A 157 -1.57 3.10 16.37
CA ASP A 157 -0.61 3.79 17.23
C ASP A 157 0.56 2.87 17.64
N ASN A 158 1.42 2.54 16.68
CA ASN A 158 2.65 1.77 16.91
C ASN A 158 3.71 2.57 17.70
N ARG A 159 4.77 1.91 18.16
CA ARG A 159 5.86 2.57 18.90
C ARG A 159 7.13 2.69 18.07
N SER A 160 7.95 3.67 18.40
CA SER A 160 9.28 3.90 17.83
C SER A 160 10.30 2.87 18.34
N GLN A 161 10.06 1.59 18.02
CA GLN A 161 10.85 0.43 18.45
C GLN A 161 11.11 -0.55 17.29
N TRP A 162 12.26 -1.23 17.31
CA TRP A 162 12.61 -2.25 16.32
C TRP A 162 11.63 -3.42 16.26
N LYS A 163 11.01 -3.76 17.39
CA LYS A 163 9.96 -4.80 17.44
C LYS A 163 8.76 -4.39 16.59
N ASP A 164 8.30 -3.15 16.71
CA ASP A 164 7.17 -2.61 15.95
C ASP A 164 7.48 -2.53 14.45
N LEU A 165 8.72 -2.13 14.09
CA LEU A 165 9.23 -2.21 12.72
C LEU A 165 9.08 -3.65 12.17
N TYR A 166 9.57 -4.65 12.89
CA TYR A 166 9.43 -6.06 12.49
C TYR A 166 7.97 -6.50 12.38
N THR A 167 7.14 -6.26 13.41
CA THR A 167 5.75 -6.74 13.44
C THR A 167 4.86 -6.06 12.39
N SER A 168 5.25 -4.89 11.90
CA SER A 168 4.51 -4.18 10.85
C SER A 168 4.43 -4.97 9.53
N ILE A 169 5.40 -5.84 9.24
CA ILE A 169 5.38 -6.72 8.06
C ILE A 169 4.19 -7.69 8.16
N ALA A 170 4.08 -8.40 9.29
CA ALA A 170 2.98 -9.33 9.52
C ALA A 170 1.61 -8.63 9.49
N GLY A 171 1.51 -7.42 10.07
CA GLY A 171 0.29 -6.61 9.98
C GLY A 171 -0.07 -6.26 8.54
N MET A 172 0.86 -5.69 7.77
CA MET A 172 0.65 -5.34 6.35
C MET A 172 0.22 -6.55 5.52
N LEU A 173 0.90 -7.69 5.69
CA LEU A 173 0.59 -8.91 4.96
C LEU A 173 -0.81 -9.41 5.31
N THR A 174 -1.17 -9.43 6.59
CA THR A 174 -2.52 -9.83 7.05
C THR A 174 -3.60 -8.99 6.39
N PHE A 175 -3.45 -7.66 6.33
CA PHE A 175 -4.44 -6.80 5.69
C PHE A 175 -4.52 -6.97 4.16
N ASN A 176 -3.41 -7.31 3.50
CA ASN A 176 -3.47 -7.71 2.09
C ASN A 176 -4.29 -9.00 1.91
N LEU A 177 -4.14 -9.99 2.80
CA LEU A 177 -4.97 -11.22 2.78
C LEU A 177 -6.45 -10.93 3.02
N LEU A 178 -6.76 -9.93 3.85
CA LEU A 178 -8.13 -9.51 4.15
C LEU A 178 -8.75 -8.61 3.06
N GLY A 179 -8.08 -8.42 1.92
CA GLY A 179 -8.58 -7.60 0.81
C GLY A 179 -8.52 -6.10 1.08
N ILE A 180 -7.62 -5.64 1.95
CA ILE A 180 -7.36 -4.22 2.24
C ILE A 180 -5.90 -3.93 1.86
N PRO A 181 -5.58 -3.88 0.54
CA PRO A 181 -4.20 -3.82 0.07
C PRO A 181 -3.54 -2.47 0.35
N LEU A 182 -4.31 -1.37 0.43
CA LEU A 182 -3.79 -0.03 0.74
C LEU A 182 -3.58 0.08 2.26
N VAL A 183 -2.47 -0.49 2.74
CA VAL A 183 -2.14 -0.60 4.17
C VAL A 183 -0.66 -0.32 4.45
N GLY A 184 -0.36 0.19 5.64
CA GLY A 184 0.99 0.40 6.16
C GLY A 184 1.02 0.77 7.63
N ALA A 185 2.21 0.84 8.22
CA ALA A 185 2.43 1.35 9.57
C ALA A 185 2.94 2.80 9.54
N ASP A 186 2.79 3.52 10.65
CA ASP A 186 3.41 4.83 10.82
C ASP A 186 4.94 4.67 10.86
N ILE A 187 5.59 5.23 9.84
CA ILE A 187 7.04 5.10 9.61
C ILE A 187 7.80 5.86 10.68
N CYS A 188 8.86 5.25 11.18
CA CYS A 188 9.66 5.67 12.33
C CYS A 188 9.01 5.47 13.71
N GLY A 189 7.72 5.10 13.74
CA GLY A 189 6.91 4.86 14.93
C GLY A 189 6.09 6.09 15.34
N PHE A 190 4.87 5.88 15.82
CA PHE A 190 4.00 6.95 16.30
C PHE A 190 4.34 7.37 17.73
N GLY A 191 4.43 6.40 18.64
CA GLY A 191 4.67 6.63 20.07
C GLY A 191 6.13 6.51 20.49
N GLY A 192 6.64 7.53 21.17
CA GLY A 192 8.02 7.59 21.68
C GLY A 192 9.00 8.19 20.68
N ASP A 193 10.14 8.67 21.19
CA ASP A 193 11.21 9.23 20.37
C ASP A 193 11.90 8.15 19.52
N THR A 194 11.90 8.31 18.20
CA THR A 194 12.68 7.45 17.30
C THR A 194 14.19 7.76 17.37
N THR A 195 15.00 6.86 16.80
CA THR A 195 16.44 7.08 16.60
C THR A 195 16.73 7.26 15.12
N GLU A 196 17.84 7.92 14.76
CA GLU A 196 18.22 8.10 13.36
C GLU A 196 18.36 6.76 12.63
N GLU A 197 19.02 5.77 13.24
CA GLU A 197 19.18 4.45 12.65
C GLU A 197 17.82 3.75 12.43
N LEU A 198 16.97 3.73 13.45
CA LEU A 198 15.64 3.13 13.35
C LEU A 198 14.83 3.82 12.24
N CYS A 199 14.85 5.15 12.18
CA CYS A 199 14.06 5.89 11.21
C CYS A 199 14.59 5.71 9.78
N VAL A 200 15.91 5.55 9.58
CA VAL A 200 16.47 5.17 8.27
C VAL A 200 15.97 3.79 7.86
N ARG A 201 16.10 2.78 8.73
CA ARG A 201 15.65 1.41 8.43
C ARG A 201 14.13 1.31 8.24
N TRP A 202 13.36 2.08 9.02
CA TRP A 202 11.91 2.12 8.86
C TRP A 202 11.50 2.85 7.60
N THR A 203 12.18 3.93 7.20
CA THR A 203 11.89 4.59 5.92
C THR A 203 12.24 3.66 4.76
N GLN A 204 13.33 2.91 4.86
CA GLN A 204 13.69 1.87 3.90
C GLN A 204 12.60 0.81 3.73
N LEU A 205 12.12 0.23 4.82
CA LEU A 205 11.02 -0.74 4.78
C LEU A 205 9.71 -0.10 4.32
N GLY A 206 9.35 1.03 4.92
CA GLY A 206 8.07 1.71 4.73
C GLY A 206 7.88 2.31 3.34
N ALA A 207 8.96 2.56 2.60
CA ALA A 207 8.91 2.87 1.18
C ALA A 207 8.29 1.74 0.33
N PHE A 208 8.22 0.51 0.86
CA PHE A 208 7.59 -0.64 0.21
C PHE A 208 6.25 -1.05 0.85
N TYR A 209 5.74 -0.30 1.83
CA TYR A 209 4.33 -0.45 2.23
C TYR A 209 3.42 0.02 1.10
N PRO A 210 2.31 -0.67 0.81
CA PRO A 210 1.34 -0.16 -0.14
C PRO A 210 0.82 1.25 0.22
N PHE A 211 0.57 1.52 1.51
CA PHE A 211 0.35 2.87 2.05
C PHE A 211 1.57 3.35 2.86
N THR A 212 2.19 4.45 2.42
CA THR A 212 3.43 4.99 3.01
C THR A 212 3.14 6.34 3.66
N ARG A 213 3.25 6.40 5.00
CA ARG A 213 3.09 7.65 5.78
C ARG A 213 4.08 7.65 6.94
N ASN A 214 4.81 8.76 7.12
CA ASN A 214 5.47 9.09 8.38
C ASN A 214 4.48 9.92 9.20
N HIS A 215 4.21 9.47 10.42
CA HIS A 215 3.29 10.13 11.35
C HIS A 215 3.84 9.99 12.76
N ASN A 216 3.59 10.98 13.60
CA ASN A 216 4.23 11.11 14.90
C ASN A 216 3.22 11.60 15.95
N SER A 217 3.38 11.14 17.19
CA SER A 217 2.52 11.57 18.29
C SER A 217 2.87 12.99 18.75
N MET A 218 1.91 13.59 19.47
CA MET A 218 2.12 14.87 20.14
C MET A 218 3.30 14.77 21.11
N ASP A 219 4.05 15.86 21.25
CA ASP A 219 5.19 16.02 22.18
C ASP A 219 6.41 15.12 21.92
N GLN A 220 6.44 14.34 20.83
CA GLN A 220 7.64 13.60 20.42
C GLN A 220 8.59 14.49 19.58
N LYS A 221 9.88 14.14 19.53
CA LYS A 221 10.84 14.82 18.66
C LYS A 221 10.44 14.70 17.19
N ALA A 222 10.74 15.73 16.41
CA ALA A 222 10.54 15.72 14.96
C ALA A 222 11.26 14.53 14.32
N GLN A 223 10.56 13.84 13.42
CA GLN A 223 11.05 12.65 12.72
C GLN A 223 10.73 12.67 11.23
N ASP A 224 10.38 13.83 10.68
CA ASP A 224 10.38 14.00 9.23
C ASP A 224 11.82 13.84 8.69
N PRO A 225 12.02 13.41 7.43
CA PRO A 225 13.36 13.15 6.91
C PRO A 225 14.33 14.33 7.01
N THR A 226 13.83 15.57 7.12
CA THR A 226 14.69 16.76 7.22
C THR A 226 15.20 17.03 8.62
N ALA A 227 14.62 16.40 9.65
CA ALA A 227 15.07 16.48 11.03
C ALA A 227 16.41 15.74 11.30
N PHE A 228 16.80 14.80 10.43
CA PHE A 228 17.98 13.95 10.61
C PHE A 228 19.23 14.45 9.87
N SER A 229 20.37 13.80 10.15
CA SER A 229 21.66 14.09 9.55
C SER A 229 21.61 14.03 8.01
N PRO A 230 22.54 14.74 7.30
CA PRO A 230 22.59 14.68 5.84
C PRO A 230 22.77 13.27 5.25
N VAL A 231 23.44 12.37 5.97
CA VAL A 231 23.66 10.99 5.53
C VAL A 231 22.36 10.20 5.63
N ALA A 232 21.66 10.26 6.78
CA ALA A 232 20.36 9.63 6.96
C ALA A 232 19.32 10.17 5.97
N ARG A 233 19.30 11.48 5.77
CA ARG A 233 18.41 12.15 4.81
C ARG A 233 18.63 11.68 3.38
N THR A 234 19.88 11.47 2.98
CA THR A 234 20.22 10.94 1.65
C THR A 234 19.67 9.53 1.49
N ALA A 235 19.93 8.63 2.45
CA ALA A 235 19.41 7.26 2.42
C ALA A 235 17.87 7.20 2.37
N MET A 236 17.19 8.02 3.18
CA MET A 236 15.74 8.15 3.17
C MET A 236 15.21 8.68 1.83
N LYS A 237 15.87 9.70 1.26
CA LYS A 237 15.47 10.29 -0.03
C LYS A 237 15.61 9.27 -1.16
N GLU A 238 16.71 8.53 -1.21
CA GLU A 238 16.97 7.56 -2.29
C GLU A 238 15.91 6.46 -2.34
N VAL A 239 15.55 5.89 -1.18
CA VAL A 239 14.53 4.84 -1.14
C VAL A 239 13.11 5.38 -1.41
N LEU A 240 12.82 6.63 -1.04
CA LEU A 240 11.56 7.27 -1.41
C LEU A 240 11.50 7.56 -2.91
N LEU A 241 12.58 8.03 -3.54
CA LEU A 241 12.63 8.19 -4.99
C LEU A 241 12.51 6.86 -5.72
N LEU A 242 13.08 5.79 -5.17
CA LEU A 242 12.88 4.43 -5.69
C LEU A 242 11.41 3.98 -5.60
N ARG A 243 10.70 4.29 -4.51
CA ARG A 243 9.25 4.05 -4.46
C ARG A 243 8.52 4.79 -5.58
N TYR A 244 8.86 6.05 -5.82
CA TYR A 244 8.23 6.84 -6.88
C TYR A 244 8.53 6.26 -8.27
N SER A 245 9.73 5.72 -8.49
CA SER A 245 10.04 5.07 -9.77
C SER A 245 9.23 3.79 -9.96
N LEU A 246 8.94 3.06 -8.88
CA LEU A 246 8.10 1.86 -8.87
C LEU A 246 6.59 2.15 -8.99
N PHE A 247 6.16 3.40 -9.11
CA PHE A 247 4.73 3.74 -9.17
C PHE A 247 3.95 2.98 -10.26
N PRO A 248 4.39 2.89 -11.54
CA PRO A 248 3.65 2.14 -12.56
C PRO A 248 3.44 0.67 -12.19
N PHE A 249 4.47 0.07 -11.58
CA PHE A 249 4.40 -1.31 -11.09
C PHE A 249 3.42 -1.45 -9.93
N LEU A 250 3.56 -0.64 -8.88
CA LEU A 250 2.66 -0.65 -7.72
C LEU A 250 1.20 -0.41 -8.14
N TYR A 251 0.98 0.55 -9.03
CA TYR A 251 -0.34 0.90 -9.54
C TYR A 251 -0.97 -0.23 -10.36
N THR A 252 -0.16 -0.93 -11.15
CA THR A 252 -0.61 -2.15 -11.85
C THR A 252 -0.98 -3.26 -10.86
N LEU A 253 -0.24 -3.43 -9.76
CA LEU A 253 -0.61 -4.38 -8.70
C LEU A 253 -1.93 -4.02 -8.04
N PHE A 254 -2.19 -2.73 -7.78
CA PHE A 254 -3.47 -2.27 -7.26
C PHE A 254 -4.62 -2.50 -8.25
N HIS A 255 -4.38 -2.33 -9.56
CA HIS A 255 -5.36 -2.72 -10.57
C HIS A 255 -5.68 -4.23 -10.52
N HIS A 256 -4.67 -5.10 -10.39
CA HIS A 256 -4.92 -6.55 -10.23
C HIS A 256 -5.65 -6.87 -8.93
N ALA A 257 -5.39 -6.14 -7.85
CA ALA A 257 -6.15 -6.27 -6.61
C ALA A 257 -7.61 -5.87 -6.79
N HIS A 258 -7.87 -4.75 -7.47
CA HIS A 258 -9.22 -4.25 -7.79
C HIS A 258 -10.00 -5.21 -8.69
N ALA A 259 -9.41 -5.63 -9.81
CA ALA A 259 -10.09 -6.43 -10.84
C ALA A 259 -10.17 -7.93 -10.51
N ASN A 260 -9.21 -8.47 -9.75
CA ASN A 260 -9.07 -9.93 -9.56
C ASN A 260 -8.93 -10.38 -8.10
N GLY A 261 -8.95 -9.45 -7.13
CA GLY A 261 -8.77 -9.80 -5.71
C GLY A 261 -7.35 -10.28 -5.37
N HIS A 262 -6.36 -9.93 -6.20
CA HIS A 262 -4.95 -10.22 -5.90
C HIS A 262 -4.43 -9.38 -4.71
N THR A 263 -3.33 -9.81 -4.12
CA THR A 263 -2.59 -9.05 -3.09
C THR A 263 -1.53 -8.14 -3.73
N VAL A 264 -1.28 -6.97 -3.12
CA VAL A 264 -0.20 -6.07 -3.56
C VAL A 264 1.11 -6.47 -2.89
N ALA A 265 1.15 -6.42 -1.55
CA ALA A 265 2.21 -7.03 -0.76
C ALA A 265 1.76 -8.44 -0.35
N ARG A 266 2.62 -9.45 -0.53
CA ARG A 266 2.25 -10.85 -0.28
C ARG A 266 3.33 -11.66 0.45
N PRO A 267 2.93 -12.63 1.28
CA PRO A 267 3.87 -13.57 1.87
C PRO A 267 4.52 -14.44 0.79
N LEU A 268 5.74 -14.92 1.04
CA LEU A 268 6.44 -15.80 0.08
C LEU A 268 5.64 -17.08 -0.20
N LEU A 269 4.96 -17.64 0.81
CA LEU A 269 4.17 -18.86 0.66
C LEU A 269 3.07 -18.78 -0.40
N PHE A 270 2.61 -17.58 -0.76
CA PHE A 270 1.58 -17.39 -1.81
C PHE A 270 2.15 -17.65 -3.20
N GLU A 271 3.43 -17.36 -3.42
CA GLU A 271 4.12 -17.61 -4.69
C GLU A 271 4.85 -18.96 -4.72
N PHE A 272 5.17 -19.51 -3.55
CA PHE A 272 5.94 -20.73 -3.38
C PHE A 272 5.28 -21.71 -2.39
N PRO A 273 4.01 -22.10 -2.62
CA PRO A 273 3.24 -22.89 -1.64
C PRO A 273 3.77 -24.30 -1.43
N THR A 274 4.57 -24.82 -2.36
CA THR A 274 5.19 -26.15 -2.27
C THR A 274 6.53 -26.14 -1.53
N ASP A 275 7.03 -24.96 -1.15
CA ASP A 275 8.23 -24.79 -0.35
C ASP A 275 7.85 -24.51 1.11
N GLU A 276 7.86 -25.55 1.94
CA GLU A 276 7.43 -25.49 3.34
C GLU A 276 8.22 -24.48 4.19
N GLN A 277 9.47 -24.16 3.81
CA GLN A 277 10.28 -23.17 4.53
C GLN A 277 9.66 -21.77 4.46
N THR A 278 8.89 -21.48 3.40
CA THR A 278 8.24 -20.19 3.21
C THR A 278 7.08 -19.94 4.17
N TYR A 279 6.56 -20.98 4.83
CA TYR A 279 5.40 -20.86 5.72
C TYR A 279 5.71 -20.03 6.97
N SER A 280 6.97 -20.09 7.44
CA SER A 280 7.45 -19.35 8.60
C SER A 280 8.18 -18.05 8.25
N VAL A 281 8.28 -17.66 6.96
CA VAL A 281 8.99 -16.43 6.58
C VAL A 281 8.11 -15.22 6.88
N ASP A 282 8.53 -14.44 7.88
CA ASP A 282 7.83 -13.26 8.38
C ASP A 282 8.69 -11.98 8.38
N LYS A 283 9.98 -12.11 8.02
CA LYS A 283 10.94 -10.99 7.88
C LYS A 283 11.11 -10.48 6.45
N GLN A 284 10.43 -11.10 5.48
CA GLN A 284 10.49 -10.76 4.06
C GLN A 284 9.08 -10.75 3.47
N PHE A 285 8.91 -10.06 2.35
CA PHE A 285 7.68 -10.10 1.58
C PHE A 285 7.96 -9.83 0.10
N LEU A 286 6.96 -10.13 -0.73
CA LEU A 286 6.98 -9.81 -2.15
C LEU A 286 6.04 -8.64 -2.45
N LEU A 287 6.43 -7.79 -3.39
CA LEU A 287 5.48 -6.94 -4.13
C LEU A 287 5.10 -7.68 -5.42
N GLY A 288 3.82 -8.00 -5.55
CA GLY A 288 3.32 -8.90 -6.57
C GLY A 288 4.06 -10.24 -6.54
N ARG A 289 4.34 -10.81 -7.71
CA ARG A 289 5.07 -12.08 -7.85
C ARG A 289 6.59 -11.93 -7.99
N GLY A 290 7.07 -10.70 -8.16
CA GLY A 290 8.32 -10.45 -8.90
C GLY A 290 9.41 -9.70 -8.14
N LEU A 291 9.10 -9.00 -7.04
CA LEU A 291 10.07 -8.18 -6.32
C LEU A 291 10.12 -8.57 -4.83
N LEU A 292 11.21 -9.21 -4.41
CA LEU A 292 11.47 -9.63 -3.03
C LEU A 292 12.13 -8.50 -2.23
N VAL A 293 11.51 -8.15 -1.10
CA VAL A 293 12.00 -7.14 -0.17
C VAL A 293 12.59 -7.83 1.07
N THR A 294 13.87 -7.58 1.36
CA THR A 294 14.58 -8.12 2.52
C THR A 294 15.16 -6.97 3.37
N PRO A 295 14.40 -6.44 4.34
CA PRO A 295 14.79 -5.31 5.19
C PRO A 295 15.73 -5.72 6.32
N VAL A 296 16.50 -4.75 6.84
CA VAL A 296 17.16 -4.86 8.15
C VAL A 296 16.16 -4.51 9.24
N LEU A 297 16.05 -5.37 10.27
CA LEU A 297 15.04 -5.27 11.33
C LEU A 297 15.64 -5.22 12.74
N GLU A 298 16.96 -5.08 12.85
CA GLU A 298 17.71 -5.07 14.11
C GLU A 298 18.73 -3.93 14.12
N ALA A 299 19.04 -3.39 15.29
CA ALA A 299 19.96 -2.28 15.46
C ALA A 299 21.43 -2.69 15.28
N GLY A 300 22.24 -1.80 14.73
CA GLY A 300 23.70 -1.94 14.64
C GLY A 300 24.20 -2.94 13.60
N VAL A 301 23.32 -3.54 12.79
CA VAL A 301 23.70 -4.57 11.81
C VAL A 301 23.91 -3.98 10.40
N THR A 302 24.88 -4.55 9.69
CA THR A 302 25.25 -4.18 8.32
C THR A 302 25.05 -5.33 7.32
N SER A 303 24.38 -6.39 7.76
CA SER A 303 24.00 -7.54 6.95
C SER A 303 22.68 -8.13 7.47
N VAL A 304 21.94 -8.80 6.58
CA VAL A 304 20.72 -9.52 6.93
C VAL A 304 20.69 -10.87 6.23
N GLU A 305 20.14 -11.87 6.91
CA GLU A 305 19.88 -13.19 6.35
C GLU A 305 18.47 -13.20 5.72
N GLY A 306 18.39 -13.48 4.42
CA GLY A 306 17.13 -13.63 3.70
C GLY A 306 16.97 -15.06 3.17
N TYR A 307 15.76 -15.62 3.27
CA TYR A 307 15.42 -16.85 2.56
C TYR A 307 15.12 -16.53 1.10
N PHE A 308 15.75 -17.27 0.19
CA PHE A 308 15.52 -17.19 -1.24
C PHE A 308 14.91 -18.51 -1.71
N PRO A 309 13.64 -18.52 -2.14
CA PRO A 309 13.05 -19.70 -2.77
C PRO A 309 13.87 -20.16 -3.99
N LYS A 310 13.78 -21.45 -4.30
CA LYS A 310 14.50 -22.05 -5.43
C LYS A 310 14.19 -21.32 -6.74
N GLY A 311 15.24 -20.93 -7.45
CA GLY A 311 15.12 -20.20 -8.72
C GLY A 311 16.26 -19.22 -8.96
N LEU A 312 16.15 -18.47 -10.04
CA LEU A 312 17.06 -17.38 -10.37
C LEU A 312 16.46 -16.04 -9.89
N TRP A 313 17.29 -15.28 -9.17
CA TRP A 313 17.01 -13.96 -8.65
C TRP A 313 18.07 -12.99 -9.15
N TYR A 314 17.72 -11.71 -9.27
CA TYR A 314 18.65 -10.65 -9.66
C TYR A 314 18.62 -9.54 -8.63
N ASP A 315 19.77 -9.07 -8.15
CA ASP A 315 19.81 -7.84 -7.36
C ASP A 315 19.22 -6.70 -8.20
N PHE A 316 18.17 -6.05 -7.68
CA PHE A 316 17.37 -5.07 -8.43
C PHE A 316 18.19 -3.86 -8.91
N TYR A 317 19.24 -3.50 -8.18
CA TYR A 317 20.04 -2.30 -8.46
C TYR A 317 21.11 -2.56 -9.52
N THR A 318 21.73 -3.73 -9.45
CA THR A 318 22.92 -4.07 -10.25
C THR A 318 22.59 -4.97 -11.43
N GLY A 319 21.56 -5.82 -11.31
CA GLY A 319 21.29 -6.93 -12.22
C GLY A 319 22.18 -8.16 -11.99
N ASP A 320 22.93 -8.21 -10.89
CA ASP A 320 23.77 -9.37 -10.55
C ASP A 320 22.90 -10.59 -10.25
N SER A 321 23.23 -11.72 -10.88
CA SER A 321 22.47 -12.96 -10.75
C SER A 321 22.78 -13.72 -9.46
N LEU A 322 21.74 -14.26 -8.83
CA LEU A 322 21.77 -15.12 -7.67
C LEU A 322 20.93 -16.37 -7.94
N VAL A 323 21.57 -17.53 -8.00
CA VAL A 323 20.89 -18.82 -8.14
C VAL A 323 20.68 -19.38 -6.74
N SER A 324 19.44 -19.57 -6.33
CA SER A 324 19.10 -20.19 -5.04
C SER A 324 18.60 -21.61 -5.23
N SER A 325 19.01 -22.50 -4.33
CA SER A 325 18.48 -23.86 -4.22
C SER A 325 17.25 -23.97 -3.28
N GLY A 326 16.82 -22.87 -2.66
CA GLY A 326 15.83 -22.86 -1.58
C GLY A 326 16.54 -22.75 -0.23
N GLU A 327 17.24 -21.64 -0.01
CA GLU A 327 18.19 -21.50 1.10
C GLU A 327 18.23 -20.09 1.66
N LYS A 328 18.84 -19.96 2.85
CA LYS A 328 19.10 -18.67 3.46
C LYS A 328 20.46 -18.12 3.02
N ILE A 329 20.48 -16.85 2.66
CA ILE A 329 21.66 -16.19 2.11
C ILE A 329 21.93 -14.91 2.91
N GLN A 330 23.18 -14.74 3.31
CA GLN A 330 23.64 -13.52 3.98
C GLN A 330 23.89 -12.41 2.96
N LEU A 331 23.18 -11.30 3.13
CA LEU A 331 23.22 -10.14 2.24
C LEU A 331 23.88 -8.96 2.94
N LYS A 332 24.75 -8.25 2.24
CA LYS A 332 25.25 -6.95 2.72
C LYS A 332 24.10 -5.94 2.74
N ALA A 333 23.94 -5.25 3.86
CA ALA A 333 22.91 -4.27 4.10
C ALA A 333 23.48 -3.10 4.91
N PRO A 334 24.44 -2.32 4.36
CA PRO A 334 24.87 -1.07 5.00
C PRO A 334 23.68 -0.13 5.26
N LEU A 335 23.87 0.90 6.09
CA LEU A 335 22.77 1.75 6.58
C LEU A 335 21.95 2.39 5.45
N ASP A 336 22.57 2.66 4.31
CA ASP A 336 21.97 3.27 3.12
C ASP A 336 21.31 2.26 2.15
N LYS A 337 21.41 0.95 2.40
CA LYS A 337 20.86 -0.09 1.50
C LYS A 337 19.75 -0.91 2.15
N ILE A 338 18.67 -1.09 1.40
CA ILE A 338 17.70 -2.18 1.57
C ILE A 338 17.88 -3.20 0.43
N ASN A 339 17.78 -4.49 0.73
CA ASN A 339 17.97 -5.53 -0.27
C ASN A 339 16.68 -5.81 -1.04
N LEU A 340 16.77 -5.69 -2.36
CA LEU A 340 15.69 -5.94 -3.32
C LEU A 340 16.18 -6.91 -4.38
N HIS A 341 15.39 -7.95 -4.65
CA HIS A 341 15.71 -8.91 -5.70
C HIS A 341 14.53 -9.16 -6.62
N MET A 342 14.78 -9.11 -7.93
CA MET A 342 13.81 -9.47 -8.94
C MET A 342 13.85 -10.97 -9.21
N ARG A 343 12.69 -11.62 -9.19
CA ARG A 343 12.55 -13.01 -9.63
C ARG A 343 12.72 -13.07 -11.15
N GLU A 344 13.33 -14.14 -11.65
CA GLU A 344 13.29 -14.45 -13.08
C GLU A 344 11.86 -14.45 -13.64
N GLU A 345 11.76 -14.31 -14.95
CA GLU A 345 10.51 -14.25 -15.72
C GLU A 345 9.62 -13.03 -15.42
N THR A 346 10.19 -11.97 -14.84
CA THR A 346 9.46 -10.75 -14.44
C THR A 346 9.92 -9.54 -15.26
N ILE A 347 8.96 -8.74 -15.73
CA ILE A 347 9.21 -7.40 -16.26
C ILE A 347 8.53 -6.37 -15.35
N ILE A 348 9.30 -5.41 -14.83
CA ILE A 348 8.83 -4.33 -13.96
C ILE A 348 8.89 -2.99 -14.71
N PRO A 349 7.76 -2.28 -14.89
CA PRO A 349 7.76 -0.93 -15.41
C PRO A 349 8.12 0.10 -14.32
N LEU A 350 9.07 0.97 -14.62
CA LEU A 350 9.51 2.07 -13.77
C LEU A 350 9.32 3.41 -14.49
N GLN A 351 9.22 4.51 -13.75
CA GLN A 351 9.35 5.87 -14.27
C GLN A 351 10.53 6.59 -13.65
N ARG A 352 11.04 7.62 -14.34
CA ARG A 352 11.97 8.55 -13.70
C ARG A 352 11.25 9.25 -12.54
N PRO A 353 11.75 9.13 -11.29
CA PRO A 353 11.05 9.69 -10.15
C PRO A 353 11.28 11.21 -10.02
N ASN A 354 10.32 11.88 -9.40
CA ASN A 354 10.45 13.26 -8.91
C ASN A 354 9.78 13.38 -7.53
N THR A 355 9.74 14.59 -6.95
CA THR A 355 9.21 14.84 -5.60
C THR A 355 7.68 14.69 -5.50
N THR A 356 6.96 14.71 -6.63
CA THR A 356 5.51 14.45 -6.69
C THR A 356 5.18 13.48 -7.83
N LEU A 357 4.09 12.73 -7.66
CA LEU A 357 3.59 11.85 -8.73
C LEU A 357 3.09 12.65 -9.93
N TRP A 358 2.53 13.84 -9.74
CA TRP A 358 2.11 14.73 -10.82
C TRP A 358 3.22 14.97 -11.87
N VAL A 359 4.48 15.07 -11.42
CA VAL A 359 5.61 15.22 -12.34
C VAL A 359 6.15 13.87 -12.81
N SER A 360 6.15 12.87 -11.92
CA SER A 360 6.70 11.53 -12.21
C SER A 360 5.86 10.76 -13.23
N SER A 361 4.53 10.86 -13.16
CA SER A 361 3.59 10.12 -14.02
C SER A 361 3.66 10.53 -15.48
N GLY A 362 4.11 11.75 -15.78
CA GLY A 362 4.39 12.19 -17.15
C GLY A 362 5.81 11.87 -17.64
N GLN A 363 6.66 11.26 -16.82
CA GLN A 363 8.00 10.88 -17.26
C GLN A 363 7.98 9.59 -18.08
N PRO A 364 8.93 9.42 -19.00
CA PRO A 364 9.02 8.18 -19.74
C PRO A 364 9.35 6.96 -18.88
N LEU A 365 8.96 5.80 -19.39
CA LEU A 365 9.16 4.51 -18.75
C LEU A 365 10.55 3.94 -18.98
N HIS A 366 11.02 3.23 -17.96
CA HIS A 366 12.12 2.28 -18.01
C HIS A 366 11.58 0.89 -17.66
N LEU A 367 11.70 -0.08 -18.57
CA LEU A 367 11.33 -1.46 -18.29
C LEU A 367 12.56 -2.25 -17.83
N VAL A 368 12.43 -2.96 -16.71
CA VAL A 368 13.48 -3.87 -16.21
C VAL A 368 13.01 -5.30 -16.34
N CYS A 369 13.72 -6.09 -17.14
CA CYS A 369 13.38 -7.46 -17.50
C CYS A 369 14.36 -8.45 -16.84
N ALA A 370 13.89 -9.24 -15.88
CA ALA A 370 14.65 -10.33 -15.28
C ALA A 370 14.43 -11.63 -16.06
N LEU A 371 15.39 -12.03 -16.90
CA LEU A 371 15.23 -13.19 -17.78
C LEU A 371 15.43 -14.50 -17.02
N SER A 372 14.69 -15.55 -17.39
CA SER A 372 15.04 -16.90 -16.97
C SER A 372 16.24 -17.44 -17.70
N ARG A 373 16.70 -18.63 -17.29
CA ARG A 373 17.74 -19.37 -18.04
C ARG A 373 17.37 -19.63 -19.50
N GLY A 374 16.07 -19.72 -19.80
CA GLY A 374 15.53 -19.86 -21.16
C GLY A 374 15.37 -18.55 -21.92
N GLY A 375 15.72 -17.41 -21.30
CA GLY A 375 15.53 -16.09 -21.91
C GLY A 375 14.08 -15.60 -21.89
N LEU A 376 13.25 -16.11 -20.96
CA LEU A 376 11.83 -15.74 -20.86
C LEU A 376 11.62 -14.64 -19.82
N ALA A 377 10.70 -13.72 -20.10
CA ALA A 377 10.12 -12.82 -19.11
C ALA A 377 8.75 -12.30 -19.53
N GLU A 378 7.90 -12.00 -18.55
CA GLU A 378 6.60 -11.38 -18.78
C GLU A 378 6.29 -10.31 -17.73
N GLY A 379 5.68 -9.22 -18.17
CA GLY A 379 5.08 -8.22 -17.30
C GLY A 379 3.88 -7.56 -17.95
N ARG A 380 3.19 -6.75 -17.16
CA ARG A 380 2.00 -6.02 -17.60
C ARG A 380 2.05 -4.60 -17.03
N LEU A 381 1.37 -3.69 -17.72
CA LEU A 381 1.20 -2.31 -17.30
C LEU A 381 -0.27 -1.93 -17.47
N TYR A 382 -0.89 -1.50 -16.38
CA TYR A 382 -2.17 -0.80 -16.39
C TYR A 382 -1.93 0.71 -16.32
N TRP A 383 -2.64 1.47 -17.13
CA TRP A 383 -2.48 2.93 -17.18
C TRP A 383 -3.80 3.64 -17.44
N ASP A 384 -4.14 4.63 -16.63
CA ASP A 384 -5.28 5.53 -16.84
C ASP A 384 -4.90 6.94 -16.32
N ASP A 385 -5.87 7.83 -16.17
CA ASP A 385 -5.63 9.20 -15.70
C ASP A 385 -5.25 9.31 -14.21
N GLY A 386 -5.28 8.20 -13.48
CA GLY A 386 -4.89 8.12 -12.07
C GLY A 386 -5.96 8.54 -11.06
N GLU A 387 -7.08 9.14 -11.46
CA GLU A 387 -8.02 9.76 -10.50
C GLU A 387 -9.51 9.64 -10.83
N THR A 388 -9.90 9.38 -12.08
CA THR A 388 -11.31 9.28 -12.46
C THR A 388 -11.96 8.04 -11.83
N VAL A 389 -13.19 8.22 -11.37
CA VAL A 389 -13.98 7.15 -10.74
C VAL A 389 -14.36 6.10 -11.81
N ASP A 390 -14.23 4.82 -11.44
CA ASP A 390 -14.72 3.68 -12.23
C ASP A 390 -14.14 3.61 -13.67
N THR A 391 -12.86 3.97 -13.87
CA THR A 391 -12.21 3.92 -15.19
C THR A 391 -12.11 2.50 -15.74
N TYR A 392 -11.87 1.51 -14.89
CA TYR A 392 -11.82 0.10 -15.28
C TYR A 392 -13.19 -0.40 -15.76
N GLU A 393 -14.24 -0.11 -14.99
CA GLU A 393 -15.62 -0.50 -15.29
C GLU A 393 -16.19 0.20 -16.53
N ASN A 394 -15.68 1.40 -16.85
CA ASN A 394 -16.09 2.20 -18.00
C ASN A 394 -15.11 2.12 -19.20
N ASP A 395 -14.18 1.16 -19.20
CA ASP A 395 -13.22 0.94 -20.29
C ASP A 395 -12.29 2.15 -20.62
N GLN A 396 -12.05 3.03 -19.63
CA GLN A 396 -11.23 4.25 -19.72
C GLN A 396 -9.78 4.02 -19.24
N TYR A 397 -9.09 3.02 -19.81
CA TYR A 397 -7.72 2.66 -19.40
C TYR A 397 -6.95 2.04 -20.56
N ALA A 398 -5.62 2.01 -20.50
CA ALA A 398 -4.78 1.21 -21.36
C ALA A 398 -4.21 0.02 -20.60
N TYR A 399 -4.04 -1.11 -21.29
CA TYR A 399 -3.46 -2.32 -20.73
C TYR A 399 -2.50 -2.95 -21.72
N ILE A 400 -1.23 -3.05 -21.31
CA ILE A 400 -0.14 -3.48 -22.17
C ILE A 400 0.50 -4.73 -21.57
N ARG A 401 0.74 -5.74 -22.41
CA ARG A 401 1.53 -6.92 -22.09
C ARG A 401 2.92 -6.80 -22.70
N PHE A 402 3.93 -7.13 -21.91
CA PHE A 402 5.32 -7.24 -22.34
C PHE A 402 5.76 -8.70 -22.23
N ARG A 403 6.41 -9.23 -23.27
CA ARG A 403 6.95 -10.59 -23.27
C ARG A 403 8.34 -10.60 -23.88
N VAL A 404 9.23 -11.38 -23.30
CA VAL A 404 10.53 -11.73 -23.88
C VAL A 404 10.56 -13.22 -24.16
N GLU A 405 10.94 -13.58 -25.38
CA GLU A 405 11.19 -14.95 -25.81
C GLU A 405 12.18 -14.94 -26.99
N GLN A 406 13.08 -15.93 -27.05
CA GLN A 406 14.04 -16.06 -28.18
C GLN A 406 14.85 -14.79 -28.48
N ASN A 407 15.37 -14.12 -27.44
CA ASN A 407 16.11 -12.84 -27.57
C ASN A 407 15.31 -11.70 -28.24
N MET A 408 13.98 -11.76 -28.14
CA MET A 408 13.09 -10.73 -28.64
C MET A 408 12.07 -10.36 -27.58
N MET A 409 12.01 -9.08 -27.27
CA MET A 409 10.91 -8.46 -26.55
C MET A 409 9.82 -8.03 -27.53
N THR A 410 8.57 -8.30 -27.18
CA THR A 410 7.38 -7.76 -27.83
C THR A 410 6.51 -7.03 -26.81
N SER A 411 5.92 -5.92 -27.24
CA SER A 411 4.78 -5.32 -26.54
C SER A 411 3.49 -5.59 -27.31
N GLU A 412 2.41 -5.76 -26.56
CA GLU A 412 1.08 -5.98 -27.08
C GLU A 412 0.08 -5.10 -26.31
N VAL A 413 -0.55 -4.18 -27.01
CA VAL A 413 -1.64 -3.36 -26.50
C VAL A 413 -2.90 -4.23 -26.44
N LEU A 414 -3.23 -4.73 -25.25
CA LEU A 414 -4.42 -5.54 -25.00
C LEU A 414 -5.69 -4.69 -24.92
N HIS A 415 -5.55 -3.45 -24.42
CA HIS A 415 -6.60 -2.43 -24.42
C HIS A 415 -5.96 -1.06 -24.63
N SER A 416 -6.53 -0.26 -25.53
CA SER A 416 -5.99 1.05 -25.90
C SER A 416 -6.80 2.19 -25.29
N HIS A 417 -6.11 3.24 -24.83
CA HIS A 417 -6.74 4.48 -24.39
C HIS A 417 -5.82 5.68 -24.65
N VAL A 418 -6.41 6.88 -24.76
CA VAL A 418 -5.68 8.11 -25.10
C VAL A 418 -4.58 8.43 -24.08
N GLU A 419 -4.77 8.09 -22.81
CA GLU A 419 -3.78 8.31 -21.76
C GLU A 419 -2.42 7.64 -22.03
N ALA A 420 -2.42 6.46 -22.68
CA ALA A 420 -1.17 5.81 -23.07
C ALA A 420 -0.43 6.53 -24.20
N THR A 421 -1.10 7.40 -24.96
CA THR A 421 -0.45 8.16 -26.05
C THR A 421 0.52 9.21 -25.53
N TYR A 422 0.39 9.63 -24.26
CA TYR A 422 1.26 10.62 -23.63
C TYR A 422 2.53 10.02 -23.02
N ILE A 423 2.66 8.70 -22.99
CA ILE A 423 3.76 8.00 -22.33
C ILE A 423 4.59 7.21 -23.33
N THR A 424 5.91 7.37 -23.24
CA THR A 424 6.89 6.61 -24.01
C THR A 424 7.69 5.66 -23.11
N VAL A 425 8.23 4.61 -23.70
CA VAL A 425 9.31 3.79 -23.14
C VAL A 425 10.61 4.31 -23.74
N GLU A 426 11.53 4.77 -22.89
CA GLU A 426 12.84 5.33 -23.32
C GLU A 426 14.00 4.38 -23.05
N THR A 427 13.84 3.47 -22.10
CA THR A 427 14.91 2.54 -21.73
C THR A 427 14.34 1.17 -21.44
N VAL A 428 15.05 0.13 -21.87
CA VAL A 428 14.79 -1.25 -21.44
C VAL A 428 16.10 -1.89 -21.01
N SER A 429 16.11 -2.47 -19.81
CA SER A 429 17.23 -3.25 -19.29
C SER A 429 16.85 -4.73 -19.22
N PHE A 430 17.67 -5.61 -19.78
CA PHE A 430 17.52 -7.05 -19.74
C PHE A 430 18.64 -7.66 -18.88
N TYR A 431 18.27 -8.29 -17.77
CA TYR A 431 19.19 -9.00 -16.89
C TYR A 431 19.28 -10.47 -17.31
N GLY A 432 20.51 -11.01 -17.38
CA GLY A 432 20.75 -12.40 -17.75
C GLY A 432 20.90 -12.64 -19.26
N VAL A 433 21.27 -11.61 -20.04
CA VAL A 433 21.62 -11.77 -21.45
C VAL A 433 23.01 -12.42 -21.54
N LYS A 434 23.06 -13.73 -21.79
CA LYS A 434 24.27 -14.56 -21.62
C LYS A 434 25.45 -14.18 -22.50
N THR A 435 25.18 -13.69 -23.70
CA THR A 435 26.18 -13.35 -24.71
C THR A 435 26.05 -11.88 -25.05
N GLU A 436 27.17 -11.16 -25.10
CA GLU A 436 27.21 -9.77 -25.55
C GLU A 436 26.62 -9.67 -26.96
N PRO A 437 25.54 -8.89 -27.14
CA PRO A 437 24.96 -8.73 -28.46
C PRO A 437 25.91 -8.01 -29.40
N VAL A 438 26.01 -8.50 -30.64
CA VAL A 438 26.71 -7.81 -31.72
C VAL A 438 25.79 -6.75 -32.33
N LYS A 439 24.47 -6.96 -32.26
CA LYS A 439 23.47 -6.04 -32.79
C LYS A 439 22.20 -6.07 -31.97
N VAL A 440 21.63 -4.89 -31.73
CA VAL A 440 20.28 -4.71 -31.18
C VAL A 440 19.43 -3.94 -32.19
N THR A 441 18.18 -4.36 -32.37
CA THR A 441 17.22 -3.64 -33.21
C THR A 441 15.92 -3.34 -32.48
N VAL A 442 15.34 -2.18 -32.76
CA VAL A 442 14.04 -1.71 -32.28
C VAL A 442 13.18 -1.49 -33.52
N ASN A 443 12.07 -2.21 -33.64
CA ASN A 443 11.20 -2.18 -34.83
C ASN A 443 12.00 -2.34 -36.15
N SER A 444 12.95 -3.29 -36.16
CA SER A 444 13.87 -3.58 -37.27
C SER A 444 14.91 -2.49 -37.60
N GLN A 445 14.99 -1.42 -36.82
CA GLN A 445 16.03 -0.39 -36.94
C GLN A 445 17.11 -0.59 -35.89
N GLU A 446 18.37 -0.29 -36.21
CA GLU A 446 19.47 -0.43 -35.25
C GLU A 446 19.34 0.56 -34.10
N ALA A 447 19.61 0.12 -32.88
CA ALA A 447 19.43 0.92 -31.67
C ALA A 447 20.72 1.00 -30.85
N THR A 448 20.89 2.11 -30.13
CA THR A 448 21.99 2.31 -29.20
C THR A 448 21.80 1.41 -27.98
N PHE A 449 22.83 0.67 -27.62
CA PHE A 449 22.81 -0.19 -26.44
C PHE A 449 24.15 -0.19 -25.71
N SER A 450 24.13 -0.66 -24.48
CA SER A 450 25.31 -1.00 -23.68
C SER A 450 25.14 -2.40 -23.11
N TYR A 451 26.26 -3.10 -22.96
CA TYR A 451 26.30 -4.41 -22.32
C TYR A 451 27.36 -4.40 -21.22
N ARG A 452 27.00 -4.93 -20.05
CA ARG A 452 27.91 -5.04 -18.90
C ARG A 452 28.34 -6.48 -18.69
N THR A 453 29.52 -6.68 -18.11
CA THR A 453 30.10 -8.00 -17.82
C THR A 453 29.23 -8.87 -16.90
N ASN A 454 28.34 -8.26 -16.12
CA ASN A 454 27.34 -8.95 -15.31
C ASN A 454 26.07 -9.35 -16.10
N GLN A 455 26.14 -9.43 -17.43
CA GLN A 455 25.07 -9.89 -18.32
C GLN A 455 23.83 -8.99 -18.35
N VAL A 456 24.05 -7.68 -18.16
CA VAL A 456 22.99 -6.68 -18.28
C VAL A 456 23.12 -5.94 -19.61
N LEU A 457 22.12 -6.12 -20.48
CA LEU A 457 21.92 -5.36 -21.71
C LEU A 457 20.99 -4.18 -21.42
N THR A 458 21.36 -2.97 -21.79
CA THR A 458 20.49 -1.79 -21.71
C THR A 458 20.38 -1.13 -23.08
N VAL A 459 19.15 -0.95 -23.55
CA VAL A 459 18.82 -0.24 -24.80
C VAL A 459 18.18 1.10 -24.44
N ILE A 460 18.66 2.18 -25.06
CA ILE A 460 18.31 3.57 -24.71
C ILE A 460 17.75 4.34 -25.93
N ASP A 461 17.28 5.56 -25.67
CA ASP A 461 16.79 6.51 -26.69
C ASP A 461 15.68 5.92 -27.57
N LEU A 462 14.78 5.17 -26.93
CA LEU A 462 13.79 4.33 -27.61
C LEU A 462 12.59 5.14 -28.15
N GLY A 463 12.11 6.15 -27.42
CA GLY A 463 10.94 6.93 -27.83
C GLY A 463 9.67 6.13 -28.15
N LEU A 464 9.51 4.92 -27.61
CA LEU A 464 8.45 3.98 -28.02
C LEU A 464 7.13 4.32 -27.34
N ASN A 465 6.12 4.73 -28.10
CA ASN A 465 4.82 5.09 -27.55
C ASN A 465 4.04 3.86 -27.04
N LEU A 466 3.47 3.93 -25.83
CA LEU A 466 2.71 2.82 -25.25
C LEU A 466 1.43 2.44 -26.01
N SER A 467 0.89 3.34 -26.83
CA SER A 467 -0.29 3.07 -27.66
C SER A 467 0.00 2.20 -28.89
N GLN A 468 1.27 1.84 -29.14
CA GLN A 468 1.70 1.06 -30.29
C GLN A 468 2.50 -0.18 -29.87
N ASN A 469 2.25 -1.28 -30.58
CA ASN A 469 3.08 -2.48 -30.44
C ASN A 469 4.50 -2.19 -30.95
N PHE A 470 5.50 -2.68 -30.23
CA PHE A 470 6.90 -2.55 -30.58
C PHE A 470 7.65 -3.85 -30.34
N THR A 471 8.82 -3.95 -30.96
CA THR A 471 9.73 -5.08 -30.82
C THR A 471 11.14 -4.60 -30.54
N ILE A 472 11.84 -5.30 -29.65
CA ILE A 472 13.27 -5.11 -29.39
C ILE A 472 13.94 -6.48 -29.51
N SER A 473 14.91 -6.66 -30.38
CA SER A 473 15.62 -7.94 -30.55
C SER A 473 17.12 -7.76 -30.50
N TRP A 474 17.82 -8.78 -30.01
CA TRP A 474 19.28 -8.80 -29.94
C TRP A 474 19.86 -10.12 -30.48
N LYS A 475 21.05 -10.03 -31.08
CA LYS A 475 21.76 -11.17 -31.69
C LYS A 475 23.19 -11.27 -31.21
#